data_AF-A0AAD7JC37-F1
#
_entry.id   AF-A0AAD7JC37-F1
#
_cell.length_a   1.000
_cell.length_b   1.000
_cell.length_c   1.000
_cell.angle_alpha   90.00
_cell.angle_beta   90.00
_cell.angle_gamma   90.00
#
_symmetry.space_group_name_H-M   'P 1'
#
loop_
_entity.id
_entity.type
_entity.pdbx_description
1 polymer ?
#
loop_
_entity_poly.entity_id
_entity_poly.type
_entity_poly.pdbx_seq_one_letter_code
_entity_poly.pdbx_strand_id
1 'polypeptide(L)'
;AVVHFPAFNYPAVSLERSDLISSVSCNSAGNTMVVNFSDAKSWNTAYNDWKQHQKFIIISYVHGCGQGMGKGARDFHLVSAVRPVPSRNEIVCTISTVKLEQAAHPGHNISFHVSKY
;
A
#
# COMPACT_ATOMS: atom_id res chain seq x y z
N ALA A 1 -9.00 15.94 -19.86
CA ALA A 1 -9.95 15.64 -18.76
C ALA A 1 -9.26 15.98 -17.44
N VAL A 2 -9.99 16.48 -16.44
CA VAL A 2 -9.45 16.69 -15.09
C VAL A 2 -9.85 15.49 -14.24
N VAL A 3 -8.89 14.84 -13.61
CA VAL A 3 -9.13 13.71 -12.70
C VAL A 3 -8.82 14.17 -11.29
N HIS A 4 -9.78 14.02 -10.38
CA HIS A 4 -9.64 14.35 -8.96
C HIS A 4 -9.37 13.09 -8.15
N PHE A 5 -8.30 13.11 -7.36
CA PHE A 5 -7.99 12.07 -6.40
C PHE A 5 -8.00 12.66 -4.99
N PRO A 6 -8.62 12.01 -4.00
CA PRO A 6 -8.45 12.41 -2.62
C PRO A 6 -6.96 12.35 -2.25
N ALA A 7 -6.42 13.43 -1.68
CA ALA A 7 -5.11 13.39 -1.05
C ALA A 7 -5.17 12.44 0.15
N PHE A 8 -4.09 11.73 0.46
CA PHE A 8 -4.01 10.88 1.65
C PHE A 8 -3.40 11.65 2.82
N ASN A 9 -3.78 11.29 4.05
CA ASN A 9 -3.21 11.83 5.29
C ASN A 9 -1.74 11.44 5.49
N TYR A 10 -1.29 10.39 4.80
CA TYR A 10 0.08 9.89 4.82
C TYR A 10 0.52 9.58 3.38
N PRO A 11 1.84 9.47 3.11
CA PRO A 11 2.33 8.93 1.84
C PRO A 11 1.61 7.64 1.49
N ALA A 12 1.27 7.43 0.23
CA ALA A 12 0.51 6.27 -0.22
C ALA A 12 1.31 5.47 -1.24
N VAL A 13 1.32 4.15 -1.06
CA VAL A 13 1.96 3.20 -1.96
C VAL A 13 0.89 2.26 -2.48
N SER A 14 0.80 2.14 -3.81
CA SER A 14 -0.09 1.20 -4.46
C SER A 14 0.65 -0.08 -4.78
N LEU A 15 0.12 -1.23 -4.34
CA LEU A 15 0.64 -2.55 -4.69
C LEU A 15 -0.10 -3.15 -5.90
N GLU A 16 -0.85 -2.35 -6.65
CA GLU A 16 -1.64 -2.80 -7.78
C GLU A 16 -0.78 -3.35 -8.92
N ARG A 17 -0.90 -4.67 -9.18
CA ARG A 17 -0.46 -5.37 -10.40
C ARG A 17 0.87 -4.87 -10.97
N SER A 18 1.85 -4.66 -10.09
CA SER A 18 3.20 -4.33 -10.49
C SER A 18 3.97 -5.62 -10.74
N ASP A 19 4.67 -5.71 -11.87
CA ASP A 19 5.58 -6.83 -12.15
C ASP A 19 6.73 -6.93 -11.12
N LEU A 20 6.89 -5.90 -10.29
CA LEU A 20 7.88 -5.82 -9.21
C LEU A 20 7.45 -6.58 -7.95
N ILE A 21 6.16 -6.93 -7.82
CA ILE A 21 5.58 -7.61 -6.65
C ILE A 21 5.16 -9.01 -7.08
N SER A 22 5.73 -10.03 -6.45
CA SER A 22 5.43 -11.44 -6.76
C SER A 22 4.21 -11.95 -6.00
N SER A 23 4.04 -11.54 -4.75
CA SER A 23 2.84 -11.85 -3.96
C SER A 23 2.68 -10.92 -2.77
N VAL A 24 1.45 -10.81 -2.29
CA VAL A 24 1.11 -10.14 -1.03
C VAL A 24 0.24 -11.09 -0.24
N SER A 25 0.54 -11.26 1.04
CA SER A 25 -0.24 -12.10 1.94
C SER A 25 -0.37 -11.44 3.32
N CYS A 26 -1.37 -11.86 4.08
CA CYS A 26 -1.56 -11.41 5.45
C CYS A 26 -1.66 -12.60 6.40
N ASN A 27 -1.26 -12.38 7.66
CA ASN A 27 -1.48 -13.38 8.69
C ASN A 27 -2.98 -13.53 9.02
N SER A 28 -3.34 -14.59 9.72
CA SER A 28 -4.73 -14.88 10.09
C SER A 28 -5.39 -13.79 10.94
N ALA A 29 -4.60 -13.02 11.68
CA ALA A 29 -5.09 -11.88 12.47
C ALA A 29 -5.32 -10.62 11.64
N GLY A 30 -4.87 -10.58 10.37
CA GLY A 30 -5.02 -9.43 9.48
C GLY A 30 -4.24 -8.17 9.89
N ASN A 31 -3.28 -8.29 10.82
CA ASN A 31 -2.49 -7.16 11.35
C ASN A 31 -1.03 -7.16 10.86
N THR A 32 -0.64 -8.19 10.10
CA THR A 32 0.68 -8.28 9.48
C THR A 32 0.50 -8.59 8.00
N MET A 33 1.12 -7.76 7.16
CA MET A 33 1.18 -7.96 5.71
C MET A 33 2.61 -8.33 5.32
N VAL A 34 2.77 -9.31 4.43
CA VAL A 34 4.04 -9.67 3.81
C VAL A 34 3.96 -9.35 2.34
N VAL A 35 4.84 -8.45 1.88
CA VAL A 35 5.01 -8.10 0.47
C VAL A 35 6.27 -8.78 -0.05
N ASN A 36 6.10 -9.66 -1.02
CA ASN A 36 7.18 -10.34 -1.72
C ASN A 36 7.45 -9.63 -3.04
N PHE A 37 8.71 -9.37 -3.32
CA PHE A 37 9.14 -8.71 -4.54
C PHE A 37 9.71 -9.73 -5.53
N SER A 38 9.57 -9.44 -6.81
CA SER A 38 10.04 -10.32 -7.90
C SER A 38 11.56 -10.42 -7.95
N ASP A 39 12.28 -9.38 -7.50
CA ASP A 39 13.73 -9.32 -7.53
C ASP A 39 14.30 -8.43 -6.41
N ALA A 40 15.61 -8.56 -6.16
CA ALA A 40 16.33 -7.85 -5.10
C ALA A 40 16.41 -6.34 -5.33
N LYS A 41 16.42 -5.87 -6.58
CA LYS A 41 16.49 -4.43 -6.90
C LYS A 41 15.16 -3.75 -6.56
N SER A 42 14.05 -4.37 -6.93
CA SER A 42 12.69 -3.95 -6.58
C SER A 42 12.49 -3.91 -5.07
N TRP A 43 12.87 -4.99 -4.38
CA TRP A 43 12.87 -5.04 -2.92
C TRP A 43 13.70 -3.92 -2.27
N ASN A 44 14.95 -3.75 -2.72
CA ASN A 44 15.85 -2.76 -2.14
C ASN A 44 15.35 -1.33 -2.36
N THR A 45 14.76 -1.06 -3.53
CA THR A 45 14.17 0.26 -3.84
C THR A 45 12.99 0.53 -2.92
N ALA A 46 12.05 -0.41 -2.81
CA ALA A 46 10.87 -0.27 -1.96
C ALA A 46 11.26 -0.12 -0.48
N TYR A 47 12.16 -0.96 0.05
CA TYR A 47 12.57 -0.87 1.45
C TYR A 47 13.29 0.44 1.78
N ASN A 48 14.16 0.93 0.89
CA ASN A 48 14.88 2.18 1.11
C ASN A 48 13.99 3.42 1.10
N ASP A 49 12.86 3.36 0.39
CA ASP A 49 11.81 4.38 0.42
C ASP A 49 10.95 4.23 1.70
N TRP A 50 10.32 3.07 1.88
CA TRP A 50 9.32 2.85 2.94
C TRP A 50 9.88 3.02 4.34
N LYS A 51 11.16 2.67 4.58
CA LYS A 51 11.80 2.83 5.90
C LYS A 51 11.97 4.29 6.33
N GLN A 52 11.87 5.25 5.41
CA GLN A 52 11.98 6.68 5.71
C GLN A 52 10.68 7.24 6.30
N HIS A 53 9.57 6.53 6.14
CA HIS A 53 8.26 6.97 6.59
C HIS A 53 7.90 6.34 7.93
N GLN A 54 7.56 7.17 8.92
CA GLN A 54 7.03 6.68 10.20
C GLN A 54 5.65 6.02 10.03
N LYS A 55 4.84 6.54 9.10
CA LYS A 55 3.51 6.05 8.74
C LYS A 55 3.25 6.30 7.26
N PHE A 56 2.63 5.33 6.60
CA PHE A 56 2.19 5.43 5.21
C PHE A 56 0.99 4.51 4.97
N ILE A 57 0.26 4.74 3.88
CA ILE A 57 -0.87 3.91 3.46
C ILE A 57 -0.39 2.94 2.38
N ILE A 58 -0.64 1.65 2.58
CA ILE A 58 -0.60 0.66 1.50
C ILE A 58 -2.02 0.52 0.95
N ILE A 59 -2.15 0.64 -0.37
CA ILE A 59 -3.37 0.37 -1.12
C ILE A 59 -3.22 -1.01 -1.77
N SER A 60 -4.11 -1.94 -1.47
CA SER A 60 -4.03 -3.32 -1.99
C SER A 60 -5.40 -3.87 -2.41
N TYR A 61 -5.37 -4.95 -3.20
CA TYR A 61 -6.54 -5.77 -3.56
C TYR A 61 -6.55 -7.13 -2.86
N VAL A 62 -5.67 -7.33 -1.87
CA VAL A 62 -5.45 -8.65 -1.28
C VAL A 62 -6.47 -8.90 -0.21
N HIS A 63 -7.47 -9.71 -0.56
CA HIS A 63 -8.48 -10.18 0.38
C HIS A 63 -7.84 -10.90 1.57
N GLY A 64 -8.30 -10.56 2.78
CA GLY A 64 -7.83 -11.15 4.04
C GLY A 64 -6.82 -10.29 4.80
N CYS A 65 -6.35 -9.19 4.23
CA CYS A 65 -5.61 -8.16 4.94
C CYS A 65 -6.56 -7.24 5.73
N GLY A 66 -7.14 -7.72 6.83
CA GLY A 66 -8.02 -6.93 7.71
C GLY A 66 -9.51 -7.25 7.60
N GLN A 67 -10.32 -6.47 8.32
CA GLN A 67 -11.76 -6.75 8.48
C GLN A 67 -12.59 -6.10 7.37
N GLY A 68 -12.79 -6.84 6.28
CA GLY A 68 -14.08 -6.83 5.57
C GLY A 68 -14.39 -5.64 4.67
N MET A 69 -13.68 -5.50 3.54
CA MET A 69 -14.30 -4.88 2.37
C MET A 69 -14.56 -5.93 1.28
N GLY A 70 -15.70 -5.78 0.60
CA GLY A 70 -16.26 -6.79 -0.30
C GLY A 70 -15.34 -7.14 -1.47
N LYS A 71 -15.63 -8.26 -2.14
CA LYS A 71 -14.90 -8.70 -3.34
C LYS A 71 -14.82 -7.56 -4.36
N GLY A 72 -13.61 -7.23 -4.81
CA GLY A 72 -13.34 -6.21 -5.83
C GLY A 72 -13.12 -4.77 -5.33
N ALA A 73 -13.20 -4.52 -4.02
CA ALA A 73 -12.85 -3.22 -3.44
C ALA A 73 -11.33 -3.11 -3.16
N ARG A 74 -10.82 -1.87 -3.13
CA ARG A 74 -9.48 -1.56 -2.65
C ARG A 74 -9.50 -1.48 -1.13
N ASP A 75 -8.51 -2.09 -0.50
CA ASP A 75 -8.26 -1.96 0.93
C ASP A 75 -7.15 -0.94 1.20
N PHE A 76 -7.31 -0.20 2.29
CA PHE A 76 -6.36 0.82 2.75
C PHE A 76 -5.77 0.37 4.09
N HIS A 77 -4.45 0.20 4.13
CA HIS A 77 -3.75 -0.28 5.30
C HIS A 77 -2.77 0.78 5.79
N LEU A 78 -2.99 1.29 7.00
CA LEU A 78 -2.02 2.13 7.67
C LEU A 78 -0.87 1.25 8.15
N VAL A 79 0.32 1.53 7.64
CA VAL A 79 1.56 0.87 8.06
C VAL A 79 2.16 1.66 9.22
N SER A 80 2.49 0.95 10.30
CA SER A 80 3.15 1.54 11.48
C SER A 80 4.59 1.06 11.67
N ALA A 81 4.99 -0.03 11.01
CA ALA A 81 6.34 -0.55 11.03
C ALA A 81 6.62 -1.40 9.79
N VAL A 82 7.88 -1.38 9.33
CA VAL A 82 8.38 -2.25 8.27
C VAL A 82 9.60 -3.01 8.76
N ARG A 83 9.67 -4.30 8.45
CA ARG A 83 10.80 -5.17 8.77
C ARG A 83 11.29 -5.86 7.49
N PRO A 84 12.56 -5.68 7.11
CA PRO A 84 13.12 -6.32 5.92
C PRO A 84 13.38 -7.82 6.16
N VAL A 85 13.25 -8.64 5.12
CA VAL A 85 13.76 -10.01 5.05
C VAL A 85 14.52 -10.18 3.72
N PRO A 86 15.79 -9.77 3.65
CA PRO A 86 16.55 -9.68 2.40
C PRO A 86 16.73 -11.03 1.68
N SER A 87 16.89 -12.13 2.43
CA SER A 87 17.09 -13.47 1.87
C SER A 87 15.91 -14.00 1.07
N ARG A 88 14.74 -13.35 1.18
CA ARG A 88 13.50 -13.74 0.49
C ARG A 88 12.90 -12.61 -0.34
N ASN A 89 13.60 -11.48 -0.51
CA ASN A 89 13.06 -10.27 -1.15
C ASN A 89 11.71 -9.86 -0.56
N GLU A 90 11.61 -9.86 0.76
CA GLU A 90 10.37 -9.64 1.50
C GLU A 90 10.43 -8.37 2.35
N ILE A 91 9.29 -7.69 2.46
CA ILE A 91 9.05 -6.67 3.47
C ILE A 91 7.82 -7.09 4.29
N VAL A 92 8.00 -7.16 5.61
CA VAL A 92 6.94 -7.48 6.56
C VAL A 92 6.45 -6.17 7.18
N CYS A 93 5.19 -5.85 6.99
CA CYS A 93 4.55 -4.62 7.45
C CYS A 93 3.60 -4.92 8.61
N THR A 94 3.70 -4.15 9.69
CA THR A 94 2.63 -4.08 10.70
C THR A 94 1.56 -3.13 10.20
N ILE A 95 0.33 -3.62 10.10
CA ILE A 95 -0.77 -2.90 9.47
C ILE A 95 -2.00 -2.79 10.36
N SER A 96 -2.77 -1.71 10.17
CA SER A 96 -4.17 -1.63 10.56
C SER A 96 -5.01 -1.21 9.36
N THR A 97 -6.15 -1.86 9.17
CA THR A 97 -7.05 -1.53 8.06
C THR A 97 -7.91 -0.34 8.44
N VAL A 98 -7.98 0.64 7.55
CA VAL A 98 -8.71 1.89 7.75
C VAL A 98 -9.69 2.09 6.60
N LYS A 99 -10.77 2.84 6.87
CA LYS A 99 -11.69 3.22 5.79
C LYS A 99 -11.07 4.30 4.91
N LEU A 100 -11.52 4.44 3.67
CA LEU A 100 -11.03 5.48 2.75
C LEU A 100 -11.14 6.88 3.38
N GLU A 101 -12.23 7.18 4.09
CA GLU A 101 -12.46 8.50 4.70
C GLU A 101 -11.45 8.81 5.82
N GLN A 102 -10.86 7.77 6.43
CA GLN A 102 -9.82 7.90 7.44
C GLN A 102 -8.41 7.98 6.82
N ALA A 103 -8.22 7.32 5.67
CA ALA A 103 -6.99 7.37 4.90
C ALA A 103 -6.83 8.69 4.15
N ALA A 104 -7.94 9.26 3.65
CA ALA A 104 -8.00 10.48 2.87
C ALA A 104 -7.97 11.74 3.75
N HIS A 105 -7.33 12.80 3.26
CA HIS A 105 -7.35 14.13 3.84
C HIS A 105 -8.69 14.81 3.50
N PRO A 106 -9.50 15.19 4.50
CA PRO A 106 -10.78 15.84 4.23
C PRO A 106 -10.58 17.14 3.44
N GLY A 107 -11.23 17.25 2.28
CA GLY A 107 -11.27 18.50 1.50
C GLY A 107 -10.05 18.80 0.63
N HIS A 108 -9.03 17.93 0.58
CA HIS A 108 -7.90 18.10 -0.34
C HIS A 108 -7.99 17.09 -1.49
N ASN A 109 -8.32 17.58 -2.68
CA ASN A 109 -8.26 16.80 -3.91
C ASN A 109 -7.03 17.20 -4.72
N ILE A 110 -6.23 16.21 -5.12
CA ILE A 110 -5.17 16.40 -6.13
C ILE A 110 -5.83 16.32 -7.50
N SER A 111 -5.63 17.34 -8.33
CA SER A 111 -6.21 17.42 -9.68
C SER A 111 -5.11 17.28 -10.72
N PHE A 112 -5.24 16.29 -11.61
CA PHE A 112 -4.34 16.14 -12.75
C PHE A 112 -5.06 16.54 -14.03
N HIS A 113 -4.41 17.38 -14.84
CA HIS A 113 -4.87 17.68 -16.18
C HIS A 113 -4.31 16.61 -17.13
N VAL A 114 -5.19 15.71 -17.59
CA VAL A 114 -4.84 14.73 -18.61
C VAL A 114 -5.15 15.34 -19.98
N SER A 115 -4.11 15.78 -20.69
CA SER A 115 -4.18 16.14 -22.10
C SER A 115 -4.40 14.87 -22.94
N LYS A 116 -5.30 14.93 -23.92
CA LYS A 116 -5.40 13.86 -24.93
C LYS A 116 -4.11 13.91 -25.77
N TYR A 117 -3.46 12.75 -25.92
CA TYR A 117 -2.52 12.53 -27.02
C TYR A 117 -3.30 12.31 -28.32
#